data_AF-U3C484-F1
#
_entry.id   AF-U3C484-F1
#
_cell.length_a   1.000
_cell.length_b   1.000
_cell.length_c   1.000
_cell.angle_alpha   90.00
_cell.angle_beta   90.00
_cell.angle_gamma   90.00
#
_symmetry.space_group_name_H-M   'P 1'
#
loop_
_entity.id
_entity.type
_entity.pdbx_description
1 polymer ?
#
loop_
_entity_poly.entity_id
_entity_poly.type
_entity_poly.pdbx_seq_one_letter_code
_entity_poly.pdbx_strand_id
1 'polypeptide(L)'
;MTSKRKVRSSVSADIKSEVVWLNSTDLASTIRIVKIHEILVNDCGYTDSLILEGGKLGQGISLSVCDQHTTIKELRDSYRFAKKTERKTATTYKHESYARELLQEVYPDIQLPPIK
;
A
#
# COMPACT_ATOMS: atom_id res chain seq x y z
N MET A 1 -17.11 -24.33 13.26
CA MET A 1 -17.19 -22.86 13.37
C MET A 1 -15.78 -22.30 13.44
N THR A 2 -15.18 -21.95 12.32
CA THR A 2 -13.87 -21.27 12.30
C THR A 2 -14.10 -19.84 12.76
N SER A 3 -13.53 -19.48 13.91
CA SER A 3 -13.45 -18.09 14.35
C SER A 3 -12.87 -17.26 13.20
N LYS A 4 -13.68 -16.42 12.55
CA LYS A 4 -13.19 -15.37 11.66
C LYS A 4 -12.35 -14.45 12.55
N ARG A 5 -11.05 -14.74 12.67
CA ARG A 5 -10.09 -13.82 13.25
C ARG A 5 -10.25 -12.51 12.48
N LYS A 6 -10.76 -11.48 13.16
CA LYS A 6 -10.84 -10.14 12.60
C LYS A 6 -9.41 -9.71 12.30
N VAL A 7 -9.02 -9.76 11.03
CA VAL A 7 -7.69 -9.31 10.60
C VAL A 7 -7.59 -7.84 10.98
N ARG A 8 -6.55 -7.49 11.73
CA ARG A 8 -6.32 -6.12 12.13
C ARG A 8 -5.85 -5.34 10.91
N SER A 9 -6.58 -4.28 10.54
CA SER A 9 -6.15 -3.36 9.48
C SER A 9 -4.71 -2.92 9.73
N SER A 10 -3.82 -3.21 8.78
CA SER A 10 -2.40 -2.93 8.96
C SER A 10 -1.72 -2.62 7.64
N VAL A 11 -0.71 -1.76 7.73
CA VAL A 11 0.21 -1.45 6.64
C VAL A 11 1.61 -1.88 7.07
N SER A 12 2.19 -2.77 6.29
CA SER A 12 3.57 -3.24 6.46
C SER A 12 4.37 -3.03 5.19
N ALA A 13 5.67 -3.23 5.27
CA ALA A 13 6.50 -3.29 4.08
C ALA A 13 7.57 -4.38 4.22
N ASP A 14 7.88 -5.02 3.10
CA ASP A 14 9.09 -5.83 2.93
C ASP A 14 10.06 -5.05 2.04
N ILE A 15 11.33 -4.99 2.43
CA ILE A 15 12.36 -4.23 1.73
C ILE A 15 13.51 -5.17 1.46
N LYS A 16 13.72 -5.50 0.19
CA LYS A 16 14.75 -6.43 -0.24
C LYS A 16 15.44 -5.91 -1.49
N SER A 17 16.77 -5.86 -1.43
CA SER A 17 17.62 -5.31 -2.48
C SER A 17 17.22 -3.87 -2.80
N GLU A 18 16.54 -3.67 -3.92
CA GLU A 18 16.19 -2.38 -4.52
C GLU A 18 14.67 -2.13 -4.53
N VAL A 19 13.87 -3.05 -3.95
CA VAL A 19 12.41 -3.02 -4.03
C VAL A 19 11.79 -2.89 -2.64
N VAL A 20 10.83 -1.98 -2.52
CA VAL A 20 9.96 -1.83 -1.35
C VAL A 20 8.57 -2.35 -1.71
N TRP A 21 8.15 -3.42 -1.07
CA TRP A 21 6.80 -3.99 -1.16
C TRP A 21 5.94 -3.44 -0.03
N LEU A 22 4.87 -2.75 -0.34
CA LEU A 22 3.91 -2.16 0.58
C LEU A 22 2.67 -3.04 0.67
N ASN A 23 2.39 -3.62 1.84
CA ASN A 23 1.31 -4.60 1.98
C ASN A 23 0.13 -4.03 2.79
N SER A 24 -1.09 -4.28 2.32
CA SER A 24 -2.35 -4.01 3.01
C SER A 24 -3.12 -5.30 3.32
N THR A 25 -4.16 -5.19 4.16
CA THR A 25 -5.03 -6.33 4.55
C THR A 25 -6.52 -6.07 4.34
N ASP A 26 -6.90 -4.81 4.04
CA ASP A 26 -8.27 -4.33 3.81
C ASP A 26 -8.26 -2.99 3.06
N LEU A 27 -9.45 -2.49 2.66
CA LEU A 27 -9.59 -1.21 1.96
C LEU A 27 -8.93 -0.04 2.70
N ALA A 28 -9.11 0.06 4.02
CA ALA A 28 -8.56 1.18 4.79
C ALA A 28 -7.02 1.19 4.75
N SER A 29 -6.40 0.02 4.85
CA SER A 29 -4.96 -0.12 4.69
C SER A 29 -4.51 0.00 3.23
N THR A 30 -5.34 -0.38 2.25
CA THR A 30 -5.05 -0.17 0.81
C THR A 30 -4.98 1.31 0.46
N ILE A 31 -5.91 2.12 0.94
CA ILE A 31 -5.88 3.59 0.77
C ILE A 31 -4.56 4.16 1.33
N ARG A 32 -4.09 3.61 2.45
CA ARG A 32 -2.86 4.07 3.10
C ARG A 32 -1.61 3.65 2.31
N ILE A 33 -1.55 2.45 1.74
CA ILE A 33 -0.40 2.08 0.90
C ILE A 33 -0.38 2.85 -0.42
N VAL A 34 -1.54 3.20 -1.00
CA VAL A 34 -1.62 4.09 -2.17
C VAL A 34 -0.97 5.44 -1.86
N LYS A 35 -1.30 6.04 -0.71
CA LYS A 35 -0.67 7.30 -0.27
C LYS A 35 0.83 7.16 -0.03
N ILE A 36 1.27 6.05 0.57
CA ILE A 36 2.70 5.81 0.81
C ILE A 36 3.44 5.63 -0.52
N HIS A 37 2.87 4.87 -1.44
CA HIS A 37 3.40 4.69 -2.80
C HIS A 37 3.53 6.03 -3.52
N GLU A 38 2.49 6.86 -3.50
CA GLU A 38 2.51 8.19 -4.10
C GLU A 38 3.63 9.08 -3.51
N ILE A 39 3.82 9.08 -2.19
CA ILE A 39 4.89 9.83 -1.54
C ILE A 39 6.28 9.30 -1.96
N LEU A 40 6.44 7.97 -2.04
CA LEU A 40 7.72 7.37 -2.43
C LEU A 40 8.08 7.69 -3.89
N VAL A 41 7.10 7.73 -4.78
CA VAL A 41 7.30 8.07 -6.19
C VAL A 41 7.54 9.58 -6.36
N ASN A 42 6.65 10.40 -5.81
CA ASN A 42 6.64 11.84 -6.10
C ASN A 42 7.65 12.62 -5.23
N ASP A 43 7.77 12.30 -3.94
CA ASP A 43 8.60 13.06 -3.00
C ASP A 43 9.99 12.44 -2.84
N CYS A 44 10.11 11.11 -2.94
CA CYS A 44 11.40 10.41 -2.82
C CYS A 44 12.04 10.08 -4.18
N GLY A 45 11.32 10.26 -5.29
CA GLY A 45 11.84 10.05 -6.64
C GLY A 45 12.03 8.59 -7.04
N TYR A 46 11.40 7.66 -6.32
CA TYR A 46 11.51 6.23 -6.65
C TYR A 46 10.73 5.89 -7.91
N THR A 47 11.21 4.89 -8.63
CA THR A 47 10.55 4.42 -9.83
C THR A 47 9.33 3.60 -9.45
N ASP A 48 8.19 3.94 -10.05
CA ASP A 48 6.99 3.14 -9.91
C ASP A 48 7.22 1.79 -10.59
N SER A 49 7.08 0.71 -9.82
CA SER A 49 7.19 -0.66 -10.32
C SER A 49 5.88 -1.43 -10.21
N LEU A 50 4.79 -0.78 -9.76
CA LEU A 50 3.46 -1.30 -9.46
C LEU A 50 3.23 -2.78 -9.82
N ILE A 51 3.73 -3.70 -8.99
CA ILE A 51 3.36 -5.11 -9.07
C ILE A 51 2.22 -5.35 -8.10
N LEU A 52 1.06 -5.68 -8.64
CA LEU A 52 -0.17 -5.90 -7.87
C LEU A 52 -0.30 -7.38 -7.50
N GLU A 53 -0.21 -7.67 -6.21
CA GLU A 53 -0.41 -9.04 -5.69
C GLU A 53 -1.49 -9.10 -4.61
N GLY A 54 -2.36 -10.10 -4.70
CA GLY A 54 -3.34 -10.39 -3.66
C GLY A 54 -2.73 -11.05 -2.43
N GLY A 55 -2.96 -10.47 -1.26
CA GLY A 55 -2.57 -11.06 0.01
C GLY A 55 -3.41 -12.30 0.38
N LYS A 56 -2.78 -13.35 0.90
CA LYS A 56 -3.50 -14.50 1.51
C LYS A 56 -4.12 -14.17 2.88
N LEU A 57 -3.82 -12.99 3.44
CA LEU A 57 -4.24 -12.55 4.79
C LEU A 57 -5.22 -11.37 4.69
N GLY A 58 -6.45 -11.65 4.27
CA GLY A 58 -7.50 -10.63 4.07
C GLY A 58 -7.63 -10.19 2.61
N GLN A 59 -8.51 -9.21 2.36
CA GLN A 59 -8.71 -8.61 1.03
C GLN A 59 -7.86 -7.34 0.90
N GLY A 60 -6.55 -7.53 0.88
CA GLY A 60 -5.55 -6.48 0.71
C GLY A 60 -4.66 -6.76 -0.50
N ILE A 61 -3.86 -5.77 -0.87
CA ILE A 61 -2.94 -5.82 -2.00
C ILE A 61 -1.52 -5.50 -1.56
N SER A 62 -0.57 -5.81 -2.42
CA SER A 62 0.81 -5.33 -2.33
C SER A 62 1.10 -4.38 -3.48
N LEU A 63 1.84 -3.30 -3.22
CA LEU A 63 2.36 -2.37 -4.24
C LEU A 63 3.88 -2.30 -4.13
N SER A 64 4.59 -2.09 -5.23
CA SER A 64 6.05 -2.01 -5.24
C SER A 64 6.58 -0.70 -5.81
N VAL A 65 7.67 -0.20 -5.22
CA VAL A 65 8.53 0.84 -5.81
C VAL A 65 9.96 0.34 -5.85
N CYS A 66 10.74 0.79 -6.83
CA CYS A 66 12.14 0.40 -6.98
C CYS A 66 13.09 1.60 -7.06
N ASP A 67 14.32 1.38 -6.57
CA ASP A 67 15.41 2.33 -6.72
C ASP A 67 16.77 1.61 -6.79
N GLN A 68 17.54 1.88 -7.85
CA GLN A 68 18.81 1.21 -8.14
C GLN A 68 20.04 1.90 -7.52
N HIS A 69 19.86 3.06 -6.91
CA HIS A 69 20.95 3.94 -6.47
C HIS A 69 21.00 4.12 -4.95
N THR A 70 19.95 3.67 -4.26
CA THR A 70 19.73 3.88 -2.83
C THR A 70 20.09 2.64 -2.03
N THR A 71 20.70 2.82 -0.86
CA THR A 71 20.98 1.71 0.06
C THR A 71 19.72 1.20 0.76
N ILE A 72 19.74 -0.05 1.25
CA ILE A 72 18.63 -0.60 2.06
C ILE A 72 18.28 0.29 3.27
N LYS A 73 19.28 0.95 3.87
CA LYS A 73 19.05 1.86 5.00
C LYS A 73 18.23 3.07 4.57
N GLU A 74 18.60 3.70 3.47
CA GLU A 74 17.90 4.86 2.93
C GLU A 74 16.50 4.48 2.43
N LEU A 75 16.32 3.32 1.80
CA LEU A 75 14.98 2.78 1.45
C LEU A 75 14.08 2.67 2.70
N ARG A 76 14.63 2.15 3.80
CA ARG A 76 13.92 2.07 5.10
C ARG A 76 13.62 3.45 5.67
N ASP A 77 14.52 4.42 5.50
CA ASP A 77 14.34 5.80 5.96
C ASP A 77 13.24 6.50 5.16
N SER A 78 13.24 6.38 3.84
CA SER A 78 12.19 6.86 2.94
C SER A 78 10.85 6.22 3.24
N TYR A 79 10.79 4.91 3.46
CA TYR A 79 9.54 4.25 3.90
C TYR A 79 9.05 4.79 5.25
N ARG A 80 9.94 4.99 6.23
CA ARG A 80 9.58 5.58 7.53
C ARG A 80 9.06 7.00 7.37
N PHE A 81 9.71 7.80 6.52
CA PHE A 81 9.27 9.14 6.16
C PHE A 81 7.87 9.10 5.53
N ALA A 82 7.68 8.33 4.46
CA ALA A 82 6.40 8.21 3.76
C ALA A 82 5.26 7.75 4.69
N LYS A 83 5.52 6.78 5.58
CA LYS A 83 4.54 6.31 6.57
C LYS A 83 4.16 7.39 7.60
N LYS A 84 5.10 8.27 7.95
CA LYS A 84 4.84 9.40 8.86
C LYS A 84 4.07 10.52 8.16
N THR A 85 4.42 10.80 6.90
CA THR A 85 3.77 11.80 6.06
C THR A 85 2.35 11.38 5.69
N GLU A 86 2.13 10.12 5.29
CA GLU A 86 0.81 9.54 4.99
C GLU A 86 -0.22 9.85 6.07
N ARG A 87 0.15 9.67 7.35
CA ARG A 87 -0.75 9.90 8.49
C ARG A 87 -1.22 11.35 8.63
N LYS A 88 -0.47 12.30 8.06
CA LYS A 88 -0.79 13.73 8.07
C LYS A 88 -1.48 14.18 6.79
N THR A 89 -1.28 13.45 5.70
CA THR A 89 -1.91 13.73 4.41
C THR A 89 -3.39 13.38 4.45
N ALA A 90 -4.26 14.30 4.04
CA ALA A 90 -5.68 14.04 3.92
C ALA A 90 -5.94 12.96 2.85
N THR A 91 -6.90 12.08 3.11
CA THR A 91 -7.38 11.14 2.10
C THR A 91 -8.23 11.90 1.09
N THR A 92 -7.96 11.72 -0.20
CA THR A 92 -8.70 12.34 -1.29
C THR A 92 -9.58 11.31 -1.99
N TYR A 93 -10.57 11.78 -2.75
CA TYR A 93 -11.38 10.94 -3.63
C TYR A 93 -10.52 10.08 -4.58
N LYS A 94 -9.40 10.64 -5.06
CA LYS A 94 -8.45 9.93 -5.93
C LYS A 94 -7.82 8.74 -5.22
N HIS A 95 -7.40 8.91 -3.95
CA HIS A 95 -6.84 7.81 -3.17
C HIS A 95 -7.87 6.70 -2.94
N GLU A 96 -9.11 7.05 -2.63
CA GLU A 96 -10.17 6.06 -2.39
C GLU A 96 -10.55 5.33 -3.67
N SER A 97 -10.71 6.05 -4.78
CA SER A 97 -11.06 5.45 -6.07
C SER A 97 -9.98 4.48 -6.53
N TYR A 98 -8.72 4.91 -6.52
CA TYR A 98 -7.61 4.09 -6.98
C TYR A 98 -7.40 2.85 -6.09
N ALA A 99 -7.51 3.00 -4.76
CA ALA A 99 -7.45 1.85 -3.86
C ALA A 99 -8.58 0.82 -4.10
N ARG A 100 -9.77 1.28 -4.48
CA ARG A 100 -10.92 0.40 -4.79
C ARG A 100 -10.72 -0.31 -6.12
N GLU A 101 -10.24 0.39 -7.15
CA GLU A 101 -9.90 -0.20 -8.45
C GLU A 101 -8.88 -1.33 -8.31
N LEU A 102 -7.76 -1.08 -7.60
CA LEU A 102 -6.73 -2.09 -7.37
C LEU A 102 -7.26 -3.31 -6.59
N LEU A 103 -8.16 -3.09 -5.62
CA LEU A 103 -8.78 -4.19 -4.89
C LEU A 103 -9.76 -5.00 -5.74
N GLN A 104 -10.52 -4.35 -6.62
CA GLN A 104 -11.46 -5.02 -7.51
C GLN A 104 -10.73 -5.83 -8.59
N GLU A 105 -9.56 -5.37 -9.05
CA GLU A 105 -8.73 -6.11 -9.99
C GLU A 105 -8.29 -7.47 -9.43
N VAL A 106 -7.91 -7.50 -8.15
CA VAL A 106 -7.48 -8.73 -7.46
C VAL A 106 -8.66 -9.55 -6.92
N TYR A 107 -9.71 -8.88 -6.46
CA TYR A 107 -10.89 -9.49 -5.85
C TYR A 107 -12.17 -8.98 -6.54
N PRO A 108 -12.54 -9.50 -7.73
CA PRO A 108 -13.67 -8.97 -8.51
C PRO A 108 -15.02 -8.96 -7.77
N ASP A 109 -15.23 -9.93 -6.87
CA ASP A 109 -16.47 -10.08 -6.11
C ASP A 109 -16.49 -9.28 -4.79
N ILE A 110 -15.50 -8.42 -4.54
CA ILE A 110 -15.41 -7.66 -3.30
C ILE A 110 -16.49 -6.58 -3.20
N GLN A 111 -17.26 -6.60 -2.12
CA GLN A 111 -18.19 -5.53 -1.79
C GLN A 111 -17.48 -4.45 -0.97
N LEU A 112 -17.32 -3.27 -1.57
CA LEU A 112 -16.65 -2.13 -0.94
C LEU A 112 -17.68 -1.08 -0.50
N PRO A 113 -17.54 -0.48 0.69
CA PRO A 113 -18.42 0.59 1.16
C PRO A 113 -18.30 1.81 0.24
N PRO A 114 -19.37 2.62 0.07
CA PRO A 114 -19.34 3.81 -0.80
C PRO A 114 -18.21 4.76 -0.41
N ILE A 115 -17.67 5.46 -1.41
CA ILE A 115 -16.68 6.52 -1.23
C ILE A 115 -17.31 7.65 -0.41
N LYS A 116 -16.57 8.19 0.54
CA LYS A 116 -17.06 9.25 1.45
C LYS A 116 -16.69 10.64 0.99
#